data_AF-J3HHQ3-F1
#
_entry.id   AF-J3HHQ3-F1
#
_cell.length_a   1.000
_cell.length_b   1.000
_cell.length_c   1.000
_cell.angle_alpha   90.00
_cell.angle_beta   90.00
_cell.angle_gamma   90.00
#
_symmetry.space_group_name_H-M   'P 1'
#
loop_
_entity.id
_entity.type
_entity.pdbx_description
1 polymer ?
#
loop_
_entity_poly.entity_id
_entity_poly.type
_entity_poly.pdbx_seq_one_letter_code
_entity_poly.pdbx_strand_id
1 'polypeptide(L)'
;MSDSFFSYSKVLRLKRIRADFAVEVLLAERLGELEINPYFTYLNTLVDLVGTGVGESRTLFDETLEWVEKEAMPNYDHGLNGIFDRRFSYEPKHRVKGLGLIQFEEIVIDVVRLLTDAPSINLSKREINVSGIEQVHAALKHQIPEINIDNVYVTSFVIEPGGRRITQSRRLAEDVFVHFQHNEIPYYHGEGVGVFSIAYSSREAHLHPQLTIKDISDLVIEIAPQFLI
;
A
#
# COMPACT_ATOMS: atom_id res chain seq x y z
N MET A 1 17.35 11.92 -17.53
CA MET A 1 15.88 11.74 -17.51
C MET A 1 15.66 10.52 -16.64
N SER A 2 15.08 10.67 -15.45
CA SER A 2 14.77 9.50 -14.63
C SER A 2 13.55 8.82 -15.26
N ASP A 3 13.72 7.56 -15.63
CA ASP A 3 12.60 6.68 -15.96
C ASP A 3 11.83 6.46 -14.66
N SER A 4 10.86 7.33 -14.38
CA SER A 4 9.98 7.18 -13.23
C SER A 4 9.28 5.83 -13.33
N PHE A 5 9.55 4.94 -12.38
CA PHE A 5 8.89 3.64 -12.23
C PHE A 5 7.36 3.75 -12.26
N PHE A 6 6.83 4.89 -11.79
CA PHE A 6 5.41 5.17 -11.76
C PHE A 6 4.98 6.05 -12.94
N SER A 7 3.80 5.73 -13.49
CA SER A 7 3.12 6.63 -14.42
C SER A 7 2.81 7.97 -13.74
N TYR A 8 3.19 9.07 -14.41
CA TYR A 8 2.87 10.44 -13.96
C TYR A 8 1.37 10.63 -13.69
N SER A 9 0.50 10.02 -14.49
CA SER A 9 -0.96 10.12 -14.28
C SER A 9 -1.41 9.49 -12.97
N LYS A 10 -0.79 8.38 -12.55
CA LYS A 10 -1.09 7.70 -11.29
C LYS A 10 -0.62 8.53 -10.09
N VAL A 11 0.59 9.08 -10.16
CA VAL A 11 1.14 9.95 -9.11
C VAL A 11 0.24 11.17 -8.88
N LEU A 12 -0.25 11.80 -9.96
CA LEU A 12 -1.18 12.91 -9.86
C LEU A 12 -2.52 12.54 -9.18
N ARG A 13 -2.99 11.30 -9.33
CA ARG A 13 -4.19 10.81 -8.63
C ARG A 13 -3.91 10.56 -7.16
N LEU A 14 -2.79 9.91 -6.84
CA LEU A 14 -2.36 9.65 -5.46
C LEU A 14 -2.22 10.95 -4.65
N LYS A 15 -1.71 12.02 -5.27
CA LYS A 15 -1.64 13.37 -4.67
C LYS A 15 -2.98 13.97 -4.25
N ARG A 16 -4.09 13.49 -4.81
CA ARG A 16 -5.45 13.95 -4.47
C ARG A 16 -6.07 13.14 -3.34
N ILE A 17 -5.49 12.00 -2.98
CA ILE A 17 -5.89 11.13 -1.87
C ILE A 17 -5.08 11.50 -0.62
N ARG A 18 -5.26 10.80 0.50
CA ARG A 18 -4.45 10.94 1.72
C ARG A 18 -3.00 10.48 1.53
N ALA A 19 -2.10 11.09 2.30
CA ALA A 19 -0.65 10.85 2.21
C ALA A 19 -0.25 9.45 2.65
N ASP A 20 -0.85 8.93 3.72
CA ASP A 20 -0.63 7.57 4.20
C ASP A 20 -0.95 6.51 3.14
N PHE A 21 -2.11 6.61 2.51
CA PHE A 21 -2.49 5.71 1.41
C PHE A 21 -1.58 5.87 0.18
N ALA A 22 -1.20 7.10 -0.18
CA ALA A 22 -0.28 7.32 -1.30
C ALA A 22 1.09 6.68 -1.05
N VAL A 23 1.61 6.78 0.17
CA VAL A 23 2.87 6.13 0.59
C VAL A 23 2.73 4.60 0.56
N GLU A 24 1.62 4.06 1.07
CA GLU A 24 1.33 2.62 1.01
C GLU A 24 1.41 2.09 -0.42
N VAL A 25 0.71 2.72 -1.36
CA VAL A 25 0.69 2.32 -2.78
C VAL A 25 2.10 2.32 -3.37
N LEU A 26 2.86 3.40 -3.18
CA LEU A 26 4.19 3.54 -3.79
C LEU A 26 5.20 2.56 -3.18
N LEU A 27 5.16 2.36 -1.86
CA LEU A 27 6.03 1.38 -1.20
C LEU A 27 5.67 -0.05 -1.58
N ALA A 28 4.39 -0.41 -1.59
CA ALA A 28 3.95 -1.75 -1.93
C ALA A 28 4.35 -2.14 -3.37
N GLU A 29 4.31 -1.19 -4.31
CA GLU A 29 4.77 -1.44 -5.69
C GLU A 29 6.29 -1.59 -5.79
N ARG A 30 7.08 -0.76 -5.08
CA ARG A 30 8.56 -0.87 -5.12
C ARG A 30 9.11 -2.06 -4.35
N LEU A 31 8.55 -2.33 -3.19
CA LEU A 31 9.03 -3.39 -2.29
C LEU A 31 8.41 -4.75 -2.60
N GLY A 32 7.24 -4.77 -3.25
CA GLY A 32 6.59 -6.00 -3.70
C GLY A 32 7.43 -6.79 -4.70
N GLU A 33 8.20 -6.12 -5.58
CA GLU A 33 9.15 -6.77 -6.49
C GLU A 33 10.29 -7.50 -5.75
N LEU A 34 10.55 -7.09 -4.51
CA LEU A 34 11.57 -7.68 -3.64
C LEU A 34 10.96 -8.66 -2.62
N GLU A 35 9.65 -8.93 -2.70
CA GLU A 35 8.90 -9.71 -1.71
C GLU A 35 8.98 -9.14 -0.28
N ILE A 36 9.16 -7.82 -0.16
CA ILE A 36 9.31 -7.12 1.13
C ILE A 36 8.00 -6.46 1.50
N ASN A 37 7.51 -6.77 2.71
CA ASN A 37 6.33 -6.12 3.26
C ASN A 37 6.75 -4.90 4.11
N PRO A 38 6.33 -3.66 3.76
CA PRO A 38 6.73 -2.45 4.48
C PRO A 38 6.21 -2.36 5.91
N TYR A 39 5.15 -3.09 6.26
CA TYR A 39 4.56 -3.11 7.61
C TYR A 39 5.21 -4.13 8.56
N PHE A 40 5.92 -5.13 8.00
CA PHE A 40 6.62 -6.17 8.76
C PHE A 40 8.14 -6.14 8.56
N THR A 41 8.64 -5.07 7.94
CA THR A 41 10.06 -4.80 7.79
C THR A 41 10.39 -3.51 8.51
N TYR A 42 11.53 -3.46 9.16
CA TYR A 42 11.87 -2.42 10.12
C TYR A 42 13.18 -1.73 9.78
N LEU A 43 13.18 -0.40 9.87
CA LEU A 43 14.39 0.39 10.04
C LEU A 43 14.74 0.38 11.53
N ASN A 44 15.84 -0.30 11.88
CA ASN A 44 16.36 -0.33 13.24
C ASN A 44 17.56 0.61 13.34
N THR A 45 17.58 1.41 14.41
CA THR A 45 18.63 2.39 14.68
C THR A 45 19.34 2.04 15.98
N LEU A 46 20.66 1.85 15.91
CA LEU A 46 21.49 1.65 17.09
C LEU A 46 21.56 2.92 17.95
N VAL A 47 21.75 2.74 19.26
CA VAL A 47 22.01 3.85 20.19
C VAL A 47 23.38 4.48 19.92
N ASP A 48 24.38 3.65 19.62
CA ASP A 48 25.75 4.06 19.29
C ASP A 48 26.47 2.98 18.45
N LEU A 49 27.68 3.29 17.99
CA LEU A 49 28.50 2.41 17.15
C LEU A 49 29.22 1.27 17.93
N VAL A 50 29.22 1.32 19.26
CA VAL A 50 30.05 0.45 20.11
C VAL A 50 29.23 -0.73 20.65
N GLY A 51 27.92 -0.54 20.83
CA GLY A 51 26.98 -1.56 21.28
C GLY A 51 26.11 -2.15 20.17
N THR A 52 25.27 -3.13 20.56
CA THR A 52 24.20 -3.69 19.72
C THR A 52 22.81 -3.26 20.19
N GLY A 53 22.75 -2.27 21.08
CA GLY A 53 21.49 -1.76 21.62
C GLY A 53 20.73 -1.00 20.54
N VAL A 54 19.51 -1.45 20.22
CA VAL A 54 18.61 -0.76 19.29
C VAL A 54 17.78 0.25 20.08
N GLY A 55 17.95 1.53 19.78
CA GLY A 55 17.21 2.62 20.43
C GLY A 55 15.85 2.88 19.80
N GLU A 56 15.74 2.68 18.49
CA GLU A 56 14.53 2.94 17.71
C GLU A 56 14.28 1.82 16.69
N SER A 57 13.01 1.53 16.45
CA SER A 57 12.58 0.54 15.48
C SER A 57 11.20 0.87 14.93
N ARG A 58 11.19 1.23 13.64
CA ARG A 58 10.01 1.70 12.90
C ARG A 58 9.77 0.84 11.68
N THR A 59 8.51 0.68 11.29
CA THR A 59 8.21 0.02 10.01
C THR A 59 8.72 0.87 8.85
N LEU A 60 9.04 0.25 7.72
CA LEU A 60 9.43 1.00 6.52
C LEU A 60 8.32 1.96 6.07
N PHE A 61 7.06 1.56 6.29
CA PHE A 61 5.89 2.42 6.07
C PHE A 61 5.92 3.67 6.94
N ASP A 62 5.95 3.50 8.27
CA ASP A 62 5.89 4.61 9.23
C ASP A 62 7.06 5.57 9.04
N GLU A 63 8.23 5.03 8.73
CA GLU A 63 9.44 5.80 8.47
C GLU A 63 9.30 6.65 7.19
N THR A 64 8.84 6.05 6.10
CA THR A 64 8.65 6.77 4.82
C THR A 64 7.57 7.83 4.94
N LEU A 65 6.45 7.52 5.60
CA LEU A 65 5.35 8.46 5.81
C LEU A 65 5.83 9.71 6.55
N GLU A 66 6.67 9.55 7.58
CA GLU A 66 7.20 10.70 8.33
C GLU A 66 8.06 11.62 7.45
N TRP A 67 8.88 11.08 6.56
CA TRP A 67 9.67 11.91 5.63
C TRP A 67 8.78 12.69 4.65
N VAL A 68 7.70 12.08 4.18
CA VAL A 68 6.70 12.75 3.34
C VAL A 68 5.97 13.85 4.12
N GLU A 69 5.54 13.58 5.36
CA GLU A 69 4.87 14.56 6.22
C GLU A 69 5.77 15.74 6.61
N LYS A 70 7.08 15.50 6.74
CA LYS A 70 8.09 16.55 6.99
C LYS A 70 8.45 17.35 5.74
N GLU A 71 8.06 16.87 4.56
CA GLU A 71 8.50 17.39 3.26
C GLU A 71 10.03 17.49 3.16
N ALA A 72 10.74 16.50 3.72
CA ALA A 72 12.20 16.49 3.84
C ALA A 72 12.80 15.20 3.28
N MET A 73 14.07 15.28 2.87
CA MET A 73 14.81 14.11 2.39
C MET A 73 15.39 13.32 3.57
N PRO A 74 15.40 11.97 3.50
CA PRO A 74 16.02 11.14 4.50
C PRO A 74 17.52 11.45 4.65
N ASN A 75 18.05 11.19 5.84
CA ASN A 75 19.45 11.45 6.19
C ASN A 75 20.02 10.34 7.08
N TYR A 76 19.82 9.08 6.69
CA TYR A 76 20.19 7.92 7.49
C TYR A 76 21.71 7.84 7.74
N ASP A 77 22.09 7.43 8.96
CA ASP A 77 23.49 7.10 9.25
C ASP A 77 23.72 5.62 8.94
N HIS A 78 24.47 5.33 7.87
CA HIS A 78 24.73 3.95 7.45
C HIS A 78 25.54 3.10 8.45
N GLY A 79 26.15 3.71 9.46
CA GLY A 79 26.79 3.00 10.57
C GLY A 79 25.82 2.60 11.68
N LEU A 80 24.68 3.29 11.82
CA LEU A 80 23.71 3.11 12.90
C LEU A 80 22.39 2.50 12.44
N ASN A 81 21.99 2.76 11.20
CA ASN A 81 20.72 2.32 10.63
C ASN A 81 20.87 1.01 9.85
N GLY A 82 19.83 0.18 9.88
CA GLY A 82 19.78 -1.02 9.05
C GLY A 82 18.36 -1.55 8.88
N ILE A 83 18.16 -2.39 7.86
CA ILE A 83 16.86 -2.95 7.50
C ILE A 83 16.76 -4.40 7.99
N PHE A 84 15.72 -4.70 8.76
CA PHE A 84 15.54 -5.98 9.43
C PHE A 84 14.10 -6.51 9.34
N ASP A 85 13.95 -7.83 9.33
CA ASP A 85 12.65 -8.52 9.40
C ASP A 85 12.11 -8.60 10.84
N ARG A 86 12.92 -8.17 11.81
CA ARG A 86 12.61 -8.21 13.23
C ARG A 86 12.79 -6.87 13.90
N ARG A 87 11.75 -6.43 14.60
CA ARG A 87 11.75 -5.23 15.42
C ARG A 87 12.81 -5.31 16.53
N PHE A 88 13.48 -4.19 16.82
CA PHE A 88 14.48 -4.05 17.90
C PHE A 88 15.61 -5.08 17.87
N SER A 89 16.07 -5.46 16.67
CA SER A 89 17.18 -6.40 16.52
C SER A 89 18.21 -5.87 15.53
N TYR A 90 19.49 -5.98 15.88
CA TYR A 90 20.60 -5.70 14.97
C TYR A 90 21.41 -6.96 14.60
N GLU A 91 20.89 -8.14 14.93
CA GLU A 91 21.57 -9.41 14.62
C GLU A 91 21.58 -9.67 13.11
N PRO A 92 22.73 -10.12 12.52
CA PRO A 92 22.85 -10.33 11.08
C PRO A 92 21.82 -11.29 10.47
N LYS A 93 21.35 -12.28 11.24
CA LYS A 93 20.36 -13.26 10.77
C LYS A 93 18.98 -12.66 10.51
N HIS A 94 18.66 -11.53 11.15
CA HIS A 94 17.40 -10.81 10.97
C HIS A 94 17.52 -9.71 9.91
N ARG A 95 18.70 -9.53 9.29
CA ARG A 95 18.88 -8.53 8.24
C ARG A 95 18.15 -8.99 6.99
N VAL A 96 17.34 -8.10 6.42
CA VAL A 96 16.61 -8.40 5.17
C VAL A 96 17.60 -8.62 4.05
N LYS A 97 17.39 -9.70 3.29
CA LYS A 97 18.13 -9.98 2.06
C LYS A 97 17.40 -9.29 0.91
N GLY A 98 18.13 -8.67 0.00
CA GLY A 98 17.54 -8.05 -1.21
C GLY A 98 17.19 -6.56 -1.08
N LEU A 99 17.24 -5.98 0.14
CA LEU A 99 17.09 -4.53 0.35
C LEU A 99 18.15 -4.02 1.32
N GLY A 100 19.09 -3.25 0.78
CA GLY A 100 20.08 -2.51 1.58
C GLY A 100 19.55 -1.14 2.03
N LEU A 101 20.19 -0.55 3.03
CA LEU A 101 19.81 0.79 3.52
C LEU A 101 19.91 1.87 2.42
N ILE A 102 20.96 1.84 1.60
CA ILE A 102 21.13 2.80 0.48
C ILE A 102 19.96 2.71 -0.49
N GLN A 103 19.58 1.49 -0.89
CA GLN A 103 18.45 1.26 -1.79
C GLN A 103 17.13 1.70 -1.16
N PHE A 104 16.93 1.43 0.13
CA PHE A 104 15.75 1.92 0.84
C PHE A 104 15.71 3.46 0.89
N GLU A 105 16.84 4.11 1.16
CA GLU A 105 16.96 5.57 1.15
C GLU A 105 16.61 6.16 -0.21
N GLU A 106 17.09 5.56 -1.31
CA GLU A 106 16.72 5.95 -2.68
C GLU A 106 15.21 5.81 -2.92
N ILE A 107 14.57 4.74 -2.43
CA ILE A 107 13.11 4.57 -2.50
C ILE A 107 12.39 5.68 -1.73
N VAL A 108 12.85 6.00 -0.52
CA VAL A 108 12.24 7.08 0.28
C VAL A 108 12.41 8.44 -0.41
N ILE A 109 13.59 8.74 -0.96
CA ILE A 109 13.84 9.97 -1.74
C ILE A 109 12.88 10.06 -2.94
N ASP A 110 12.72 8.97 -3.68
CA ASP A 110 11.81 8.90 -4.81
C ASP A 110 10.36 9.15 -4.38
N VAL A 111 9.90 8.49 -3.31
CA VAL A 111 8.53 8.65 -2.77
C VAL A 111 8.29 10.09 -2.31
N VAL A 112 9.22 10.67 -1.55
CA VAL A 112 9.14 12.06 -1.08
C VAL A 112 9.02 12.99 -2.28
N ARG A 113 9.96 12.93 -3.23
CA ARG A 113 9.91 13.78 -4.45
C ARG A 113 8.60 13.61 -5.21
N LEU A 114 8.19 12.37 -5.44
CA LEU A 114 6.96 12.08 -6.18
C LEU A 114 5.75 12.72 -5.53
N LEU A 115 5.66 12.78 -4.19
CA LEU A 115 4.51 13.32 -3.48
C LEU A 115 4.62 14.82 -3.13
N THR A 116 5.81 15.34 -2.87
CA THR A 116 6.01 16.72 -2.40
C THR A 116 6.34 17.71 -3.52
N ASP A 117 6.89 17.25 -4.65
CA ASP A 117 7.15 18.14 -5.80
C ASP A 117 5.83 18.65 -6.39
N ALA A 118 5.83 19.88 -6.90
CA ALA A 118 4.61 20.53 -7.40
C ALA A 118 3.94 19.76 -8.57
N PRO A 119 2.60 19.55 -8.56
CA PRO A 119 1.68 19.89 -7.46
C PRO A 119 1.92 18.98 -6.25
N SER A 120 2.04 19.53 -5.04
CA SER A 120 2.29 18.73 -3.84
C SER A 120 1.03 18.00 -3.35
N ILE A 121 1.22 16.90 -2.64
CA ILE A 121 0.15 16.19 -1.96
C ILE A 121 -0.43 17.06 -0.84
N ASN A 122 -1.73 16.92 -0.58
CA ASN A 122 -2.35 17.55 0.57
C ASN A 122 -2.13 16.70 1.84
N LEU A 123 -1.27 17.21 2.74
CA LEU A 123 -0.91 16.61 4.03
C LEU A 123 -1.95 16.83 5.15
N SER A 124 -3.07 17.51 4.86
CA SER A 124 -4.14 17.68 5.84
C SER A 124 -4.75 16.32 6.19
N LYS A 125 -5.01 16.11 7.48
CA LYS A 125 -5.77 14.96 7.97
C LYS A 125 -7.20 15.05 7.46
N ARG A 126 -7.49 14.33 6.38
CA ARG A 126 -8.80 14.25 5.75
C ARG A 126 -9.49 12.97 6.18
N GLU A 127 -10.75 13.10 6.55
CA GLU A 127 -11.58 11.98 6.95
C GLU A 127 -12.39 11.48 5.75
N ILE A 128 -12.73 10.20 5.77
CA ILE A 128 -13.64 9.60 4.80
C ILE A 128 -15.07 9.81 5.30
N ASN A 129 -15.87 10.51 4.51
CA ASN A 129 -17.29 10.68 4.73
C ASN A 129 -18.07 9.85 3.72
N VAL A 130 -18.59 8.70 4.18
CA VAL A 130 -19.46 7.83 3.40
C VAL A 130 -20.77 7.60 4.17
N SER A 131 -21.90 7.90 3.54
CA SER A 131 -23.21 7.80 4.22
C SER A 131 -23.92 6.48 3.94
N GLY A 132 -23.58 5.79 2.85
CA GLY A 132 -24.19 4.53 2.48
C GLY A 132 -23.48 3.82 1.32
N ILE A 133 -23.70 2.51 1.24
CA ILE A 133 -23.10 1.65 0.22
C ILE A 133 -23.46 2.08 -1.21
N GLU A 134 -24.64 2.64 -1.42
CA GLU A 134 -25.10 3.12 -2.72
C GLU A 134 -24.20 4.22 -3.30
N GLN A 135 -23.58 5.05 -2.45
CA GLN A 135 -22.64 6.08 -2.92
C GLN A 135 -21.36 5.44 -3.50
N VAL A 136 -20.84 4.41 -2.81
CA VAL A 136 -19.66 3.66 -3.25
C VAL A 136 -19.98 2.88 -4.52
N HIS A 137 -21.12 2.20 -4.56
CA HIS A 137 -21.60 1.47 -5.74
C HIS A 137 -21.73 2.39 -6.95
N ALA A 138 -22.41 3.53 -6.81
CA ALA A 138 -22.57 4.50 -7.89
C ALA A 138 -21.23 5.06 -8.38
N ALA A 139 -20.30 5.38 -7.47
CA ALA A 139 -18.97 5.87 -7.81
C ALA A 139 -18.17 4.83 -8.62
N LEU A 140 -18.19 3.57 -8.19
CA LEU A 140 -17.53 2.48 -8.92
C LEU A 140 -18.21 2.22 -10.28
N LYS A 141 -19.55 2.17 -10.33
CA LYS A 141 -20.31 1.95 -11.57
C LYS A 141 -20.07 3.06 -12.59
N HIS A 142 -19.86 4.29 -12.15
CA HIS A 142 -19.50 5.41 -13.03
C HIS A 142 -18.13 5.21 -13.69
N GLN A 143 -17.16 4.63 -12.98
CA GLN A 143 -15.82 4.35 -13.52
C GLN A 143 -15.80 3.16 -14.49
N ILE A 144 -16.63 2.15 -14.23
CA ILE A 144 -16.71 0.92 -15.04
C ILE A 144 -18.17 0.60 -15.45
N PRO A 145 -18.77 1.40 -16.34
CA PRO A 145 -20.18 1.28 -16.70
C PRO A 145 -20.52 -0.05 -17.40
N GLU A 146 -19.57 -0.65 -18.10
CA GLU A 146 -19.77 -1.90 -18.85
C GLU A 146 -19.73 -3.16 -17.96
N ILE A 147 -19.21 -3.04 -16.73
CA ILE A 147 -19.06 -4.18 -15.82
C ILE A 147 -20.27 -4.26 -14.90
N ASN A 148 -20.78 -5.48 -14.70
CA ASN A 148 -21.76 -5.74 -13.66
C ASN A 148 -21.06 -5.86 -12.30
N ILE A 149 -20.99 -4.75 -11.58
CA ILE A 149 -20.28 -4.66 -10.30
C ILE A 149 -20.85 -5.54 -9.19
N ASP A 150 -22.15 -5.89 -9.28
CA ASP A 150 -22.81 -6.76 -8.29
C ASP A 150 -22.27 -8.21 -8.32
N ASN A 151 -21.56 -8.55 -9.40
CA ASN A 151 -20.90 -9.84 -9.60
C ASN A 151 -19.37 -9.75 -9.46
N VAL A 152 -18.83 -8.65 -8.94
CA VAL A 152 -17.39 -8.52 -8.68
C VAL A 152 -17.13 -8.79 -7.20
N TYR A 153 -16.43 -9.89 -6.91
CA TYR A 153 -16.07 -10.28 -5.55
C TYR A 153 -14.58 -10.12 -5.32
N VAL A 154 -14.22 -9.44 -4.23
CA VAL A 154 -12.86 -9.45 -3.69
C VAL A 154 -12.80 -10.58 -2.68
N THR A 155 -11.90 -11.54 -2.93
CA THR A 155 -11.71 -12.72 -2.09
C THR A 155 -10.29 -12.74 -1.53
N SER A 156 -10.18 -12.75 -0.21
CA SER A 156 -8.91 -12.87 0.50
C SER A 156 -8.67 -14.31 0.94
N PHE A 157 -7.43 -14.74 0.92
CA PHE A 157 -7.04 -16.09 1.28
C PHE A 157 -5.65 -16.16 1.90
N VAL A 158 -5.43 -17.19 2.71
CA VAL A 158 -4.14 -17.55 3.27
C VAL A 158 -3.57 -18.72 2.48
N ILE A 159 -2.29 -18.65 2.16
CA ILE A 159 -1.56 -19.75 1.52
C ILE A 159 -1.13 -20.73 2.61
N GLU A 160 -1.60 -21.97 2.54
CA GLU A 160 -1.29 -23.04 3.48
C GLU A 160 -0.67 -24.25 2.74
N PRO A 161 0.06 -25.15 3.44
CA PRO A 161 0.56 -26.40 2.87
C PRO A 161 -0.63 -27.29 2.45
N GLY A 162 -1.07 -27.15 1.20
CA GLY A 162 -2.27 -27.81 0.68
C GLY A 162 -3.13 -26.93 -0.23
N GLY A 163 -2.84 -25.63 -0.32
CA GLY A 163 -3.49 -24.70 -1.23
C GLY A 163 -3.90 -23.39 -0.58
N ARG A 164 -4.89 -22.73 -1.16
CA ARG A 164 -5.42 -21.44 -0.67
C ARG A 164 -6.65 -21.68 0.20
N ARG A 165 -6.61 -21.23 1.46
CA ARG A 165 -7.78 -21.20 2.34
C ARG A 165 -8.41 -19.82 2.32
N ILE A 166 -9.67 -19.73 1.91
CA ILE A 166 -10.41 -18.48 1.84
C ILE A 166 -10.72 -17.98 3.25
N THR A 167 -10.42 -16.72 3.52
CA THR A 167 -10.71 -16.04 4.80
C THR A 167 -11.87 -15.07 4.69
N GLN A 168 -12.04 -14.43 3.54
CA GLN A 168 -13.12 -13.48 3.29
C GLN A 168 -13.49 -13.48 1.80
N SER A 169 -14.76 -13.26 1.50
CA SER A 169 -15.24 -12.93 0.16
C SER A 169 -16.38 -11.93 0.26
N ARG A 170 -16.24 -10.75 -0.31
CA ARG A 170 -17.26 -9.70 -0.32
C ARG A 170 -17.44 -9.12 -1.71
N ARG A 171 -18.61 -8.54 -1.98
CA ARG A 171 -18.78 -7.74 -3.19
C ARG A 171 -17.88 -6.52 -3.10
N LEU A 172 -17.34 -6.06 -4.23
CA LEU A 172 -16.39 -4.95 -4.25
C LEU A 172 -16.94 -3.69 -3.56
N ALA A 173 -18.19 -3.30 -3.87
CA ALA A 173 -18.81 -2.13 -3.27
C ALA A 173 -18.99 -2.27 -1.74
N GLU A 174 -19.31 -3.48 -1.26
CA GLU A 174 -19.45 -3.77 0.17
C GLU A 174 -18.10 -3.71 0.88
N ASP A 175 -17.05 -4.27 0.27
CA ASP A 175 -15.70 -4.30 0.85
C ASP A 175 -15.13 -2.89 1.00
N VAL A 176 -15.18 -2.10 -0.09
CA VAL A 176 -14.75 -0.69 -0.08
C VAL A 176 -15.56 0.14 0.92
N PHE A 177 -16.89 -0.02 0.94
CA PHE A 177 -17.74 0.68 1.89
C PHE A 177 -17.36 0.40 3.34
N VAL A 178 -17.10 -0.88 3.67
CA VAL A 178 -16.70 -1.26 5.03
C VAL A 178 -15.36 -0.62 5.41
N HIS A 179 -14.36 -0.59 4.53
CA HIS A 179 -13.11 0.13 4.81
C HIS A 179 -13.34 1.63 5.00
N PHE A 180 -14.15 2.25 4.14
CA PHE A 180 -14.48 3.67 4.23
C PHE A 180 -15.19 4.02 5.55
N GLN A 181 -16.06 3.14 6.05
CA GLN A 181 -16.68 3.30 7.38
C GLN A 181 -15.68 3.31 8.54
N HIS A 182 -14.51 2.68 8.36
CA HIS A 182 -13.43 2.68 9.34
C HIS A 182 -12.38 3.76 9.07
N ASN A 183 -12.68 4.73 8.18
CA ASN A 183 -11.74 5.76 7.75
C ASN A 183 -10.45 5.19 7.14
N GLU A 184 -10.56 4.06 6.44
CA GLU A 184 -9.47 3.39 5.73
C GLU A 184 -9.75 3.37 4.23
N ILE A 185 -8.71 3.47 3.40
CA ILE A 185 -8.81 3.31 1.95
C ILE A 185 -8.13 1.98 1.62
N PRO A 186 -8.84 0.97 1.08
CA PRO A 186 -8.23 -0.33 0.85
C PRO A 186 -7.30 -0.28 -0.37
N TYR A 187 -6.09 -0.80 -0.22
CA TYR A 187 -5.20 -1.11 -1.33
C TYR A 187 -5.05 -2.62 -1.47
N TYR A 188 -5.54 -3.17 -2.59
CA TYR A 188 -5.46 -4.61 -2.85
C TYR A 188 -4.16 -4.93 -3.59
N HIS A 189 -3.29 -5.71 -2.97
CA HIS A 189 -2.03 -6.10 -3.57
C HIS A 189 -1.53 -7.45 -3.04
N GLY A 190 -0.55 -8.03 -3.75
CA GLY A 190 0.08 -9.30 -3.38
C GLY A 190 -0.78 -10.53 -3.69
N GLU A 191 -0.25 -11.68 -3.32
CA GLU A 191 -0.86 -12.97 -3.70
C GLU A 191 -2.03 -13.39 -2.81
N GLY A 192 -2.26 -12.76 -1.65
CA GLY A 192 -3.28 -13.15 -0.66
C GLY A 192 -4.71 -12.68 -0.97
N VAL A 193 -4.92 -12.06 -2.14
CA VAL A 193 -6.21 -11.52 -2.56
C VAL A 193 -6.43 -11.83 -4.03
N GLY A 194 -7.69 -11.90 -4.47
CA GLY A 194 -8.06 -12.11 -5.87
C GLY A 194 -9.43 -11.55 -6.20
N VAL A 195 -9.68 -11.36 -7.49
CA VAL A 195 -10.93 -10.80 -8.03
C VAL A 195 -11.68 -11.89 -8.79
N PHE A 196 -12.89 -12.19 -8.35
CA PHE A 196 -13.68 -13.32 -8.84
C PHE A 196 -15.08 -12.90 -9.25
N SER A 197 -15.66 -13.64 -10.20
CA SER A 197 -17.07 -13.49 -10.58
C SER A 197 -18.02 -14.23 -9.64
N ILE A 198 -17.48 -15.06 -8.74
CA ILE A 198 -18.23 -15.93 -7.82
C ILE A 198 -17.66 -15.75 -6.41
N ALA A 199 -18.54 -15.58 -5.44
CA ALA A 199 -18.17 -15.48 -4.04
C ALA A 199 -17.48 -16.76 -3.53
N TYR A 200 -16.57 -16.61 -2.56
CA TYR A 200 -15.86 -17.71 -1.89
C TYR A 200 -15.19 -18.67 -2.87
N SER A 201 -14.56 -18.12 -3.91
CA SER A 201 -13.80 -18.89 -4.89
C SER A 201 -12.31 -18.55 -4.84
N SER A 202 -11.48 -19.58 -5.01
CA SER A 202 -10.04 -19.47 -5.26
C SER A 202 -9.62 -20.16 -6.56
N ARG A 203 -10.57 -20.62 -7.37
CA ARG A 203 -10.34 -21.33 -8.64
C ARG A 203 -10.08 -20.35 -9.77
N GLU A 204 -9.07 -20.64 -10.60
CA GLU A 204 -8.73 -19.83 -11.77
C GLU A 204 -9.90 -19.65 -12.75
N ALA A 205 -10.69 -20.71 -12.98
CA ALA A 205 -11.88 -20.66 -13.84
C ALA A 205 -12.97 -19.68 -13.37
N HIS A 206 -12.90 -19.19 -12.12
CA HIS A 206 -13.85 -18.23 -11.57
C HIS A 206 -13.26 -16.83 -11.43
N LEU A 207 -12.00 -16.61 -11.85
CA LEU A 207 -11.41 -15.28 -11.90
C LEU A 207 -12.29 -14.37 -12.75
N HIS A 208 -12.37 -13.09 -12.36
CA HIS A 208 -13.14 -12.15 -13.14
C HIS A 208 -12.49 -11.99 -14.53
N PRO A 209 -13.25 -12.11 -15.63
CA PRO A 209 -12.68 -12.22 -16.98
C PRO A 209 -12.02 -10.92 -17.48
N GLN A 210 -12.32 -9.79 -16.84
CA GLN A 210 -11.90 -8.46 -17.29
C GLN A 210 -11.20 -7.64 -16.20
N LEU A 211 -11.18 -8.10 -14.95
CA LEU A 211 -10.67 -7.31 -13.83
C LEU A 211 -9.62 -8.10 -13.08
N THR A 212 -8.47 -7.46 -12.92
CA THR A 212 -7.37 -7.92 -12.07
C THR A 212 -7.40 -7.17 -10.74
N ILE A 213 -6.60 -7.64 -9.77
CA ILE A 213 -6.41 -6.95 -8.49
C ILE A 213 -5.91 -5.52 -8.70
N LYS A 214 -4.98 -5.34 -9.67
CA LYS A 214 -4.45 -4.02 -10.02
C LYS A 214 -5.56 -3.09 -10.51
N ASP A 215 -6.47 -3.58 -11.35
CA ASP A 215 -7.59 -2.77 -11.84
C ASP A 215 -8.51 -2.35 -10.69
N ILE A 216 -8.76 -3.23 -9.72
CA ILE A 216 -9.54 -2.88 -8.54
C ILE A 216 -8.86 -1.81 -7.68
N SER A 217 -7.55 -1.93 -7.45
CA SER A 217 -6.80 -0.92 -6.70
C SER A 217 -6.75 0.43 -7.41
N ASP A 218 -6.55 0.42 -8.74
CA ASP A 218 -6.60 1.62 -9.56
C ASP A 218 -8.02 2.26 -9.54
N LEU A 219 -9.10 1.46 -9.47
CA LEU A 219 -10.47 1.96 -9.27
C LEU A 219 -10.67 2.62 -7.90
N VAL A 220 -10.14 2.03 -6.83
CA VAL A 220 -10.22 2.64 -5.49
C VAL A 220 -9.48 3.98 -5.46
N ILE A 221 -8.29 4.05 -6.07
CA ILE A 221 -7.53 5.30 -6.24
C ILE A 221 -8.37 6.38 -6.94
N GLU A 222 -9.20 6.01 -7.92
CA GLU A 222 -10.02 6.96 -8.67
C GLU A 222 -11.22 7.49 -7.88
N ILE A 223 -11.87 6.64 -7.08
CA ILE A 223 -13.09 7.04 -6.37
C ILE A 223 -12.82 7.64 -5.00
N ALA A 224 -11.74 7.24 -4.32
CA ALA A 224 -11.48 7.64 -2.93
C ALA A 224 -11.47 9.17 -2.72
N PRO A 225 -10.92 10.01 -3.63
CA PRO A 225 -10.97 11.47 -3.47
C PRO A 225 -12.39 12.05 -3.32
N GLN A 226 -13.42 11.38 -3.84
CA GLN A 226 -14.81 11.84 -3.79
C GLN A 226 -15.41 11.75 -2.38
N PHE A 227 -14.79 10.98 -1.50
CA PHE A 227 -15.26 10.72 -0.14
C PHE A 227 -14.41 11.43 0.92
N LEU A 228 -13.34 12.15 0.53
CA LEU A 228 -12.47 12.84 1.47
C LEU A 228 -13.02 14.24 1.79
N ILE A 229 -13.12 14.57 3.07
CA ILE A 229 -13.51 15.88 3.60
C ILE A 229 -12.39 16.55 4.40
#